data_AF-A0A0B6VS36-F1
#
_entry.id   AF-A0A0B6VS36-F1
#
_cell.length_a   1.000
_cell.length_b   1.000
_cell.length_c   1.000
_cell.angle_alpha   90.00
_cell.angle_beta   90.00
_cell.angle_gamma   90.00
#
_symmetry.space_group_name_H-M   'P 1'
#
loop_
_entity.id
_entity.type
_entity.pdbx_description
1 polymer ?
#
loop_
_entity_poly.entity_id
_entity_poly.type
_entity_poly.pdbx_seq_one_letter_code
_entity_poly.pdbx_strand_id
1 'polypeptide(L)'
;MALNDLLISSAFIVLCCALAQTARKVLDRFSSINGLVKELILEAIAAAELCSTCFELIIVADNFGVATYAIFLFLLTVWWSQVWGDSTACPYTHMEDMLEGRTTPRDVALKIWAQLMGGCCVWRIVQFFWWLELAETHKGKAFEDCSADLQVSPLAGAFVEGVATLLCRLASKTLSEKNPKFTTALDSFIGTSLVVAAFNYSGGYFNPVLSTSLKWGCSGNTDIEHIFVYWIGACVGAMLSVPVFKHPIVRNLLLGEKLKDE
;
A
#
# COMPACT_ATOMS: atom_id res chain seq x y z
N MET A 1 30.53 0.28 -4.80
CA MET A 1 29.67 -0.82 -5.27
C MET A 1 28.28 -0.63 -4.67
N ALA A 2 28.09 -0.89 -3.37
CA ALA A 2 26.81 -0.68 -2.66
C ALA A 2 26.10 0.68 -2.91
N LEU A 3 26.82 1.80 -2.88
CA LEU A 3 26.19 3.11 -3.15
C LEU A 3 25.66 3.25 -4.58
N ASN A 4 26.36 2.70 -5.58
CA ASN A 4 25.92 2.79 -6.97
C ASN A 4 24.66 1.94 -7.19
N ASP A 5 24.62 0.75 -6.60
CA ASP A 5 23.46 -0.15 -6.68
C ASP A 5 22.23 0.51 -6.03
N LEU A 6 22.39 1.11 -4.85
CA LEU A 6 21.32 1.87 -4.18
C LEU A 6 20.86 3.08 -5.01
N LEU A 7 21.79 3.77 -5.69
CA LEU A 7 21.44 4.89 -6.58
C LEU A 7 20.61 4.42 -7.78
N ILE A 8 20.87 3.23 -8.31
CA ILE A 8 20.09 2.65 -9.41
C ILE A 8 18.68 2.31 -8.94
N SER A 9 18.53 1.65 -7.78
CA SER A 9 17.22 1.41 -7.16
C SER A 9 16.47 2.71 -6.89
N SER A 10 17.17 3.73 -6.37
CA SER A 10 16.59 5.05 -6.13
C SER A 10 16.12 5.72 -7.41
N ALA A 11 16.94 5.65 -8.48
CA ALA A 11 16.60 6.22 -9.78
C ALA A 11 15.39 5.54 -10.39
N PHE A 12 15.27 4.21 -10.26
CA PHE A 12 14.09 3.48 -10.70
C PHE A 12 12.83 3.89 -9.95
N ILE A 13 12.89 3.96 -8.61
CA ILE A 13 11.76 4.39 -7.78
C ILE A 13 11.30 5.80 -8.18
N VAL A 14 12.23 6.75 -8.31
CA VAL A 14 11.92 8.12 -8.74
C VAL A 14 11.35 8.15 -10.16
N LEU A 15 11.87 7.32 -11.07
CA LEU A 15 11.37 7.21 -12.44
C LEU A 15 9.92 6.71 -12.45
N CYS A 16 9.59 5.67 -11.68
CA CYS A 16 8.23 5.18 -11.52
C CYS A 16 7.28 6.27 -11.03
N CYS A 17 7.66 7.00 -9.98
CA CYS A 17 6.88 8.14 -9.46
C CYS A 17 6.68 9.24 -10.53
N ALA A 18 7.74 9.58 -11.27
CA ALA A 18 7.70 10.61 -12.30
C ALA A 18 6.82 10.21 -13.48
N LEU A 19 6.92 8.95 -13.94
CA LEU A 19 6.10 8.42 -15.03
C LEU A 19 4.62 8.36 -14.64
N ALA A 20 4.31 7.86 -13.44
CA ALA A 20 2.95 7.76 -12.95
C ALA A 20 2.30 9.15 -12.77
N GLN A 21 3.05 10.10 -12.20
CA GLN A 21 2.57 11.49 -12.07
C GLN A 21 2.44 12.18 -13.44
N THR A 22 3.28 11.86 -14.42
CA THR A 22 3.14 12.34 -15.79
C THR A 22 1.88 11.76 -16.44
N ALA A 23 1.65 10.45 -16.30
CA ALA A 23 0.46 9.78 -16.82
C ALA A 23 -0.83 10.39 -16.24
N ARG A 24 -0.86 10.65 -14.93
CA ARG A 24 -1.96 11.37 -14.26
C ARG A 24 -2.18 12.77 -14.84
N LYS A 25 -1.13 13.59 -14.93
CA LYS A 25 -1.23 14.95 -15.51
C LYS A 25 -1.68 14.93 -16.97
N VAL A 26 -1.27 13.92 -17.73
CA VAL A 26 -1.71 13.72 -19.11
C VAL A 26 -3.19 13.37 -19.14
N LEU A 27 -3.65 12.45 -18.30
CA LEU A 27 -5.07 12.10 -18.16
C LEU A 27 -5.92 13.32 -17.80
N ASP A 28 -5.44 14.19 -16.91
CA ASP A 28 -6.14 15.43 -16.53
C ASP A 28 -6.34 16.40 -17.69
N ARG A 29 -5.53 16.32 -18.75
CA ARG A 29 -5.70 17.15 -19.97
C ARG A 29 -6.81 16.63 -20.89
N PHE A 30 -7.22 15.38 -20.75
CA PHE A 30 -8.29 14.80 -21.57
C PHE A 30 -9.65 15.00 -20.91
N SER A 31 -10.28 16.15 -21.17
CA SER A 31 -11.60 16.50 -20.61
C SER A 31 -12.73 15.54 -21.00
N SER A 32 -12.55 14.75 -22.07
CA SER A 32 -13.47 13.70 -22.48
C SER A 32 -13.52 12.50 -21.52
N ILE A 33 -12.48 12.29 -20.71
CA ILE A 33 -12.40 11.22 -19.72
C ILE A 33 -12.74 11.80 -18.35
N ASN A 34 -13.90 11.43 -17.81
CA ASN A 34 -14.41 11.97 -16.55
C ASN A 34 -15.17 10.91 -15.74
N GLY A 35 -15.57 11.28 -14.53
CA GLY A 35 -16.31 10.43 -13.59
C GLY A 35 -15.58 9.12 -13.30
N LEU A 36 -16.37 8.04 -13.19
CA LEU A 36 -15.86 6.71 -12.83
C LEU A 36 -14.73 6.23 -13.74
N VAL A 37 -14.80 6.45 -15.06
CA VAL A 37 -13.74 5.99 -15.98
C VAL A 37 -12.41 6.63 -15.64
N LYS A 38 -12.40 7.94 -15.33
CA LYS A 38 -11.20 8.64 -14.91
C LYS A 38 -10.68 8.08 -13.59
N GLU A 39 -11.56 7.86 -12.61
CA GLU A 39 -11.19 7.28 -11.32
C GLU A 39 -10.56 5.88 -11.47
N LEU A 40 -11.13 5.01 -12.31
CA LEU A 40 -10.58 3.67 -12.56
C LEU A 40 -9.18 3.73 -13.17
N ILE A 41 -8.95 4.63 -14.13
CA ILE A 41 -7.61 4.80 -14.72
C ILE A 41 -6.62 5.31 -13.67
N LEU A 42 -7.02 6.28 -12.85
CA LEU A 42 -6.16 6.81 -11.78
C LEU A 42 -5.83 5.76 -10.73
N GLU A 43 -6.79 4.94 -10.31
CA GLU A 43 -6.57 3.81 -9.40
C GLU A 43 -5.59 2.78 -9.99
N ALA A 44 -5.71 2.47 -11.28
CA ALA A 44 -4.77 1.57 -11.95
C ALA A 44 -3.36 2.15 -12.03
N ILE A 45 -3.19 3.45 -12.34
CA ILE A 45 -1.87 4.08 -12.39
C ILE A 45 -1.27 4.16 -10.98
N ALA A 46 -2.06 4.54 -9.97
CA ALA A 46 -1.62 4.60 -8.58
C ALA A 46 -1.15 3.22 -8.09
N ALA A 47 -1.90 2.16 -8.41
CA ALA A 47 -1.53 0.79 -8.06
C ALA A 47 -0.27 0.30 -8.79
N ALA A 48 -0.11 0.67 -10.07
CA ALA A 48 1.12 0.37 -10.82
C ALA A 48 2.34 1.08 -10.21
N GLU A 49 2.22 2.35 -9.82
CA GLU A 49 3.30 3.08 -9.13
C GLU A 49 3.64 2.43 -7.79
N LEU A 50 2.63 2.19 -6.95
CA LEU A 50 2.77 1.54 -5.65
C LEU A 50 3.50 0.20 -5.80
N CYS A 51 3.03 -0.68 -6.68
CA CYS A 51 3.63 -2.01 -6.82
C CYS A 51 5.04 -1.95 -7.42
N SER A 52 5.29 -1.14 -8.46
CA SER A 52 6.63 -1.05 -9.07
C SER A 52 7.69 -0.52 -8.12
N THR A 53 7.37 0.52 -7.36
CA THR A 53 8.28 1.07 -6.35
C THR A 53 8.48 0.07 -5.20
N CYS A 54 7.44 -0.64 -4.77
CA CYS A 54 7.56 -1.67 -3.73
C CYS A 54 8.30 -2.93 -4.18
N PHE A 55 8.24 -3.32 -5.46
CA PHE A 55 9.11 -4.37 -5.99
C PHE A 55 10.58 -3.99 -5.82
N GLU A 56 10.95 -2.76 -6.18
CA GLU A 56 12.32 -2.30 -6.00
C GLU A 56 12.68 -2.13 -4.51
N LEU A 57 11.72 -1.81 -3.66
CA LEU A 57 11.94 -1.80 -2.21
C LEU A 57 12.30 -3.18 -1.65
N ILE A 58 11.86 -4.28 -2.26
CA ILE A 58 12.34 -5.63 -1.87
C ILE A 58 13.86 -5.72 -2.10
N ILE A 59 14.36 -5.26 -3.25
CA ILE A 59 15.80 -5.20 -3.52
C ILE A 59 16.50 -4.34 -2.48
N VAL A 60 15.90 -3.20 -2.11
CA VAL A 60 16.46 -2.31 -1.07
C VAL A 60 16.54 -3.03 0.29
N ALA A 61 15.48 -3.71 0.70
CA ALA A 61 15.42 -4.42 1.98
C ALA A 61 16.43 -5.57 2.04
N ASP A 62 16.47 -6.40 1.00
CA ASP A 62 17.31 -7.61 0.93
C ASP A 62 18.81 -7.27 0.93
N ASN A 63 19.20 -6.14 0.32
CA ASN A 63 20.62 -5.81 0.11
C ASN A 63 21.15 -4.68 1.01
N PHE A 64 20.28 -3.79 1.50
CA PHE A 64 20.67 -2.62 2.31
C PHE A 64 19.97 -2.56 3.67
N GLY A 65 19.13 -3.55 3.99
CA GLY A 65 18.50 -3.74 5.28
C GLY A 65 17.21 -2.94 5.50
N VAL A 66 16.46 -3.38 6.52
CA VAL A 66 15.13 -2.85 6.86
C VAL A 66 15.15 -1.36 7.21
N ALA A 67 16.25 -0.85 7.78
CA ALA A 67 16.38 0.59 8.08
C ALA A 67 16.38 1.46 6.82
N THR A 68 17.09 1.04 5.78
CA THR A 68 17.12 1.73 4.47
C THR A 68 15.76 1.64 3.80
N TYR A 69 15.17 0.43 3.79
CA TYR A 69 13.80 0.20 3.32
C TYR A 69 12.79 1.15 4.00
N ALA A 70 12.85 1.29 5.33
CA ALA A 70 11.94 2.14 6.09
C ALA A 70 12.04 3.62 5.71
N ILE A 71 13.25 4.12 5.42
CA ILE A 71 13.45 5.51 4.97
C ILE A 71 12.76 5.71 3.61
N PHE A 72 12.96 4.79 2.66
CA PHE A 72 12.35 4.91 1.34
C PHE A 72 10.82 4.77 1.40
N LEU A 73 10.32 3.80 2.16
CA LEU A 73 8.88 3.60 2.35
C LEU A 73 8.24 4.83 3.02
N PHE A 74 8.89 5.43 4.01
CA PHE A 74 8.42 6.68 4.62
C PHE A 74 8.31 7.82 3.60
N LEU A 75 9.36 8.02 2.78
CA LEU A 75 9.33 9.06 1.74
C LEU A 75 8.26 8.79 0.68
N LEU A 76 8.09 7.53 0.28
CA LEU A 76 7.08 7.11 -0.69
C LEU A 76 5.66 7.28 -0.15
N THR A 77 5.40 6.93 1.12
CA THR A 77 4.09 7.13 1.74
C THR A 77 3.74 8.62 1.87
N VAL A 78 4.73 9.49 2.14
CA VAL A 78 4.53 10.96 2.08
C VAL A 78 4.24 11.40 0.65
N TRP A 79 4.96 10.87 -0.34
CA TRP A 79 4.74 11.19 -1.75
C TRP A 79 3.34 10.77 -2.22
N TRP A 80 2.93 9.53 -1.98
CA TRP A 80 1.64 9.01 -2.46
C TRP A 80 0.47 9.80 -1.89
N SER A 81 0.52 10.13 -0.59
CA SER A 81 -0.52 10.92 0.08
C SER A 81 -0.62 12.36 -0.40
N GLN A 82 0.47 12.95 -0.90
CA GLN A 82 0.46 14.28 -1.50
C GLN A 82 0.01 14.28 -2.96
N VAL A 83 0.36 13.22 -3.69
CA VAL A 83 0.14 13.16 -5.12
C VAL A 83 -1.25 12.65 -5.41
N TRP A 84 -1.65 11.48 -4.96
CA TRP A 84 -2.78 10.75 -5.55
C TRP A 84 -4.18 11.26 -5.21
N GLY A 85 -4.32 12.17 -4.24
CA GLY A 85 -5.61 12.75 -3.87
C GLY A 85 -6.58 11.65 -3.42
N ASP A 86 -7.70 11.52 -4.12
CA ASP A 86 -8.75 10.52 -3.79
C ASP A 86 -8.39 9.09 -4.23
N SER A 87 -7.40 8.92 -5.11
CA SER A 87 -6.96 7.58 -5.52
C SER A 87 -6.05 6.98 -4.47
N THR A 88 -6.36 5.77 -4.01
CA THR A 88 -5.66 5.18 -2.85
C THR A 88 -4.79 3.98 -3.20
N ALA A 89 -5.02 3.35 -4.36
CA ALA A 89 -4.42 2.06 -4.69
C ALA A 89 -4.62 0.99 -3.60
N CYS A 90 -5.69 1.12 -2.81
CA CYS A 90 -5.93 0.33 -1.62
C CYS A 90 -7.39 -0.15 -1.57
N PRO A 91 -7.65 -1.47 -1.69
CA PRO A 91 -9.01 -2.02 -1.74
C PRO A 91 -9.90 -1.65 -0.56
N TYR A 92 -9.39 -1.77 0.66
CA TYR A 92 -10.23 -1.62 1.84
C TYR A 92 -10.65 -0.17 2.09
N THR A 93 -9.97 0.83 1.54
CA THR A 93 -10.41 2.23 1.71
C THR A 93 -11.74 2.45 0.99
N HIS A 94 -11.94 1.83 -0.17
CA HIS A 94 -13.22 1.86 -0.87
C HIS A 94 -14.29 1.01 -0.16
N MET A 95 -13.89 -0.05 0.54
CA MET A 95 -14.81 -0.80 1.40
C MET A 95 -15.27 0.04 2.61
N GLU A 96 -14.38 0.83 3.22
CA GLU A 96 -14.75 1.81 4.25
C GLU A 96 -15.73 2.85 3.70
N ASP A 97 -15.46 3.41 2.52
CA ASP A 97 -16.36 4.36 1.86
C ASP A 97 -17.74 3.76 1.63
N MET A 98 -17.80 2.49 1.24
CA MET A 98 -19.05 1.75 1.07
C MET A 98 -19.79 1.54 2.39
N LEU A 99 -19.09 1.20 3.47
CA LEU A 99 -19.66 1.09 4.83
C LEU A 99 -20.22 2.43 5.33
N GLU A 100 -19.66 3.54 4.88
CA GLU A 100 -20.11 4.89 5.22
C GLU A 100 -21.18 5.43 4.26
N GLY A 101 -21.61 4.63 3.27
CA GLY A 101 -22.62 5.03 2.29
C GLY A 101 -22.14 6.07 1.28
N ARG A 102 -20.82 6.24 1.12
CA ARG A 102 -20.20 7.22 0.20
C ARG A 102 -20.07 6.71 -1.23
N THR A 103 -20.10 5.39 -1.45
CA THR A 103 -19.95 4.76 -2.77
C THR A 103 -20.78 3.48 -2.89
N THR A 104 -20.94 2.98 -4.11
CA THR A 104 -21.70 1.75 -4.39
C THR A 104 -20.81 0.50 -4.41
N PRO A 105 -21.33 -0.70 -4.08
CA PRO A 105 -20.56 -1.94 -4.19
C PRO A 105 -20.00 -2.20 -5.59
N ARG A 106 -20.72 -1.76 -6.63
CA ARG A 106 -20.28 -1.85 -8.03
C ARG A 106 -19.01 -1.03 -8.24
N ASP A 107 -18.99 0.22 -7.79
CA ASP A 107 -17.85 1.11 -8.00
C ASP A 107 -16.62 0.63 -7.22
N VAL A 108 -16.82 0.13 -6.00
CA VAL A 108 -15.76 -0.54 -5.21
C VAL A 108 -15.17 -1.72 -5.99
N ALA A 109 -16.01 -2.62 -6.50
CA ALA A 109 -15.53 -3.79 -7.26
C ALA A 109 -14.75 -3.39 -8.51
N LEU A 110 -15.23 -2.38 -9.24
CA LEU A 110 -14.53 -1.86 -10.42
C LEU A 110 -13.19 -1.22 -10.06
N LYS A 111 -13.12 -0.43 -8.98
CA LYS A 111 -11.87 0.17 -8.49
C LYS A 111 -10.87 -0.89 -8.07
N ILE A 112 -11.28 -1.89 -7.30
CA ILE A 112 -10.42 -3.02 -6.91
C ILE A 112 -9.89 -3.75 -8.14
N TRP A 113 -10.75 -4.00 -9.12
CA TRP A 113 -10.33 -4.62 -10.38
C TRP A 113 -9.29 -3.75 -11.11
N ALA A 114 -9.51 -2.44 -11.20
CA ALA A 114 -8.56 -1.53 -11.83
C ALA A 114 -7.20 -1.48 -11.09
N GLN A 115 -7.23 -1.48 -9.76
CA GLN A 115 -6.03 -1.55 -8.92
C GLN A 115 -5.24 -2.85 -9.19
N LEU A 116 -5.93 -4.00 -9.23
CA LEU A 116 -5.29 -5.29 -9.54
C LEU A 116 -4.69 -5.31 -10.95
N MET A 117 -5.39 -4.77 -11.94
CA MET A 117 -4.85 -4.66 -13.29
C MET A 117 -3.58 -3.80 -13.31
N GLY A 118 -3.60 -2.64 -12.66
CA GLY A 118 -2.43 -1.76 -12.53
C GLY A 118 -1.25 -2.44 -11.85
N GLY A 119 -1.48 -2.99 -10.65
CA GLY A 119 -0.46 -3.65 -9.84
C GLY A 119 0.14 -4.89 -10.49
N CYS A 120 -0.68 -5.77 -11.07
CA CYS A 120 -0.20 -6.99 -11.71
C CYS A 120 0.46 -6.73 -13.07
N CYS A 121 -0.03 -5.78 -13.87
CA CYS A 121 0.56 -5.50 -15.18
C CYS A 121 1.94 -4.83 -15.09
N VAL A 122 2.22 -4.09 -14.00
CA VAL A 122 3.51 -3.41 -13.85
C VAL A 122 4.68 -4.38 -13.65
N TRP A 123 4.42 -5.63 -13.23
CA TRP A 123 5.43 -6.67 -13.08
C TRP A 123 6.31 -6.81 -14.33
N ARG A 124 5.74 -6.74 -15.55
CA ARG A 124 6.53 -6.87 -16.78
C ARG A 124 7.53 -5.73 -16.99
N ILE A 125 7.21 -4.54 -16.51
CA ILE A 125 8.12 -3.38 -16.57
C ILE A 125 9.26 -3.58 -15.55
N VAL A 126 8.92 -4.00 -14.33
CA VAL A 126 9.90 -4.29 -13.27
C VAL A 126 10.83 -5.43 -13.68
N GLN A 127 10.27 -6.54 -14.16
CA GLN A 127 11.04 -7.70 -14.63
C GLN A 127 11.99 -7.32 -15.76
N PHE A 128 11.53 -6.50 -16.72
CA PHE A 128 12.40 -5.99 -17.77
C PHE A 128 13.52 -5.13 -17.21
N PHE A 129 13.23 -4.24 -16.25
CA PHE A 129 14.25 -3.41 -15.61
C PHE A 129 15.30 -4.26 -14.88
N TRP A 130 14.89 -5.26 -14.10
CA TRP A 130 15.81 -6.20 -13.45
C TRP A 130 16.61 -7.02 -14.46
N TRP A 131 16.03 -7.37 -15.60
CA TRP A 131 16.71 -8.12 -16.68
C TRP A 131 17.86 -7.33 -17.33
N LEU A 132 17.83 -5.99 -17.27
CA LEU A 132 18.94 -5.17 -17.74
C LEU A 132 20.19 -5.26 -16.86
N GLU A 133 20.08 -5.85 -15.65
CA GLU A 133 21.17 -6.06 -14.69
C GLU A 133 22.05 -4.82 -14.47
N LEU A 134 21.42 -3.65 -14.36
CA LEU A 134 22.13 -2.37 -14.25
C LEU A 134 22.91 -2.24 -12.93
N ALA A 135 22.47 -2.93 -11.88
CA ALA A 135 23.10 -3.02 -10.57
C ALA A 135 23.51 -4.47 -10.25
N GLU A 136 24.52 -4.65 -9.39
CA GLU A 136 24.92 -5.99 -8.94
C GLU A 136 23.77 -6.71 -8.21
N THR A 137 22.92 -5.95 -7.50
CA THR A 137 21.72 -6.43 -6.81
C THR A 137 20.60 -6.91 -7.74
N HIS A 138 20.69 -6.65 -9.05
CA HIS A 138 19.71 -7.11 -10.04
C HIS A 138 20.14 -8.38 -10.78
N LYS A 139 21.39 -8.83 -10.63
CA LYS A 139 21.90 -10.00 -11.35
C LYS A 139 21.06 -11.24 -11.06
N GLY A 140 20.52 -11.85 -12.10
CA GLY A 140 19.64 -13.02 -12.02
C GLY A 140 18.26 -12.77 -11.39
N LYS A 141 17.98 -11.57 -10.86
CA LYS A 141 16.75 -11.27 -10.12
C LYS A 141 15.49 -11.41 -10.98
N ALA A 142 15.57 -11.05 -12.26
CA ALA A 142 14.43 -11.11 -13.18
C ALA A 142 13.85 -12.52 -13.41
N PHE A 143 14.64 -13.56 -13.10
CA PHE A 143 14.28 -14.97 -13.28
C PHE A 143 14.38 -15.78 -11.97
N GLU A 144 14.58 -15.10 -10.84
CA GLU A 144 14.62 -15.75 -9.54
C GLU A 144 13.21 -16.20 -9.13
N ASP A 145 13.12 -17.41 -8.58
CA ASP A 145 11.88 -17.89 -7.99
C ASP A 145 11.54 -17.07 -6.74
N CYS A 146 10.30 -16.59 -6.66
CA CYS A 146 9.89 -15.78 -5.51
C CYS A 146 9.45 -16.65 -4.32
N SER A 147 9.73 -16.14 -3.12
CA SER A 147 9.27 -16.70 -1.84
C SER A 147 8.26 -15.77 -1.16
N ALA A 148 7.32 -16.38 -0.46
CA ALA A 148 6.36 -15.69 0.40
C ALA A 148 7.05 -15.11 1.64
N ASP A 149 6.57 -13.95 2.11
CA ASP A 149 7.14 -13.28 3.29
C ASP A 149 6.46 -13.69 4.60
N LEU A 150 5.43 -14.54 4.54
CA LEU A 150 4.73 -15.03 5.72
C LEU A 150 5.65 -15.97 6.53
N GLN A 151 6.13 -15.50 7.68
CA GLN A 151 7.02 -16.25 8.57
C GLN A 151 6.30 -16.90 9.76
N VAL A 152 5.00 -16.65 9.91
CA VAL A 152 4.16 -17.20 10.99
C VAL A 152 2.99 -18.00 10.44
N SER A 153 2.21 -18.65 11.31
CA SER A 153 1.02 -19.36 10.87
C SER A 153 0.02 -18.41 10.17
N PRO A 154 -0.78 -18.89 9.20
CA PRO A 154 -1.76 -18.05 8.50
C PRO A 154 -2.71 -17.29 9.43
N LEU A 155 -3.13 -17.91 10.54
CA LEU A 155 -3.96 -17.23 11.53
C LEU A 155 -3.23 -16.09 12.24
N ALA A 156 -1.97 -16.30 12.63
CA ALA A 156 -1.17 -15.25 13.24
C ALA A 156 -0.87 -14.12 12.24
N GLY A 157 -0.57 -14.46 10.97
CA GLY A 157 -0.35 -13.48 9.91
C GLY A 157 -1.59 -12.62 9.65
N ALA A 158 -2.76 -13.25 9.53
CA ALA A 158 -4.03 -12.54 9.35
C ALA A 158 -4.33 -11.60 10.54
N PHE A 159 -4.00 -12.02 11.77
CA PHE A 159 -4.13 -11.17 12.95
C PHE A 159 -3.18 -9.98 12.92
N VAL A 160 -1.90 -10.18 12.54
CA VAL A 160 -0.92 -9.10 12.39
C VAL A 160 -1.37 -8.09 11.35
N GLU A 161 -1.73 -8.55 10.14
CA GLU A 161 -2.23 -7.70 9.05
C GLU A 161 -3.50 -6.95 9.47
N GLY A 162 -4.46 -7.63 10.11
CA GLY A 162 -5.72 -7.02 10.52
C GLY A 162 -5.56 -6.00 11.65
N VAL A 163 -4.81 -6.30 12.71
CA VAL A 163 -4.59 -5.37 13.82
C VAL A 163 -3.78 -4.17 13.39
N ALA A 164 -2.69 -4.38 12.64
CA ALA A 164 -1.89 -3.26 12.16
C ALA A 164 -2.67 -2.38 11.18
N THR A 165 -3.47 -2.97 10.28
CA THR A 165 -4.37 -2.20 9.42
C THR A 165 -5.38 -1.40 10.25
N LEU A 166 -6.05 -2.01 11.24
CA LEU A 166 -6.95 -1.31 12.16
C LEU A 166 -6.28 -0.10 12.83
N LEU A 167 -5.06 -0.28 13.36
CA LEU A 167 -4.30 0.79 14.01
C LEU A 167 -3.92 1.90 13.03
N CYS A 168 -3.44 1.56 11.83
CA CYS A 168 -3.20 2.54 10.75
C CYS A 168 -4.47 3.36 10.48
N ARG A 169 -5.61 2.71 10.28
CA ARG A 169 -6.87 3.39 9.94
C ARG A 169 -7.40 4.27 11.07
N LEU A 170 -7.29 3.84 12.32
CA LEU A 170 -7.63 4.68 13.47
C LEU A 170 -6.73 5.90 13.55
N ALA A 171 -5.41 5.73 13.37
CA ALA A 171 -4.46 6.83 13.36
C ALA A 171 -4.77 7.84 12.24
N SER A 172 -4.97 7.37 11.00
CA SER A 172 -5.31 8.25 9.86
C SER A 172 -6.61 9.01 10.10
N LYS A 173 -7.66 8.36 10.63
CA LYS A 173 -8.93 9.03 10.95
C LYS A 173 -8.76 10.08 12.05
N THR A 174 -8.01 9.79 13.11
CA THR A 174 -7.68 10.75 14.17
C THR A 174 -6.89 11.95 13.65
N LEU A 175 -5.88 11.70 12.82
CA LEU A 175 -5.03 12.74 12.23
C LEU A 175 -5.83 13.62 11.26
N SER A 176 -6.73 13.03 10.48
CA SER A 176 -7.64 13.76 9.60
C SER A 176 -8.56 14.70 10.37
N GLU A 177 -9.15 14.26 11.49
CA GLU A 177 -10.02 15.11 12.31
C GLU A 177 -9.25 16.17 13.10
N LYS A 178 -8.10 15.85 13.71
CA LYS A 178 -7.31 16.82 14.48
C LYS A 178 -6.58 17.83 13.60
N ASN A 179 -6.24 17.41 12.38
CA ASN A 179 -5.49 18.18 11.39
C ASN A 179 -4.28 18.96 11.97
N PRO A 180 -3.33 18.29 12.66
CA PRO A 180 -2.15 18.95 13.21
C PRO A 180 -1.21 19.50 12.12
N LYS A 181 -0.19 20.26 12.52
CA LYS A 181 0.91 20.58 11.60
C LYS A 181 1.61 19.27 11.21
N PHE A 182 1.84 19.08 9.91
CA PHE A 182 2.48 17.88 9.34
C PHE A 182 1.66 16.58 9.44
N THR A 183 0.32 16.66 9.40
CA THR A 183 -0.60 15.50 9.35
C THR A 183 -0.10 14.38 8.45
N THR A 184 0.27 14.71 7.21
CA THR A 184 0.78 13.76 6.22
C THR A 184 2.02 13.02 6.69
N ALA A 185 3.03 13.73 7.19
CA ALA A 185 4.27 13.11 7.66
C ALA A 185 4.03 12.23 8.89
N LEU A 186 3.13 12.62 9.79
CA LEU A 186 2.78 11.81 10.96
C LEU A 186 2.06 10.51 10.56
N ASP A 187 1.10 10.60 9.65
CA ASP A 187 0.36 9.43 9.15
C ASP A 187 1.31 8.44 8.44
N SER A 188 2.15 8.95 7.55
CA SER A 188 3.20 8.18 6.87
C SER A 188 4.19 7.54 7.85
N PHE A 189 4.59 8.26 8.91
CA PHE A 189 5.49 7.72 9.93
C PHE A 189 4.85 6.57 10.72
N ILE A 190 3.59 6.72 11.14
CA ILE A 190 2.86 5.66 11.87
C ILE A 190 2.68 4.43 10.98
N GLY A 191 2.22 4.63 9.74
CA GLY A 191 2.04 3.54 8.78
C GLY A 191 3.35 2.79 8.52
N THR A 192 4.43 3.52 8.21
CA THR A 192 5.76 2.93 7.99
C THR A 192 6.25 2.17 9.23
N SER A 193 6.05 2.72 10.43
CA SER A 193 6.47 2.08 11.68
C SER A 193 5.75 0.74 11.91
N LEU A 194 4.45 0.69 11.61
CA LEU A 194 3.67 -0.54 11.70
C LEU A 194 4.09 -1.57 10.64
N VAL A 195 4.44 -1.14 9.42
CA VAL A 195 4.99 -2.03 8.38
C VAL A 195 6.29 -2.65 8.85
N VAL A 196 7.22 -1.83 9.37
CA VAL A 196 8.50 -2.31 9.91
C VAL A 196 8.28 -3.26 11.10
N ALA A 197 7.31 -2.99 11.96
CA ALA A 197 6.97 -3.86 13.08
C ALA A 197 6.41 -5.23 12.63
N ALA A 198 5.65 -5.26 11.53
CA ALA A 198 5.08 -6.48 10.96
C ALA A 198 6.00 -7.21 9.96
N PHE A 199 7.11 -6.58 9.56
CA PHE A 199 7.99 -7.02 8.46
C PHE A 199 8.41 -8.49 8.60
N ASN A 200 8.92 -8.90 9.76
CA ASN A 200 9.39 -10.27 10.01
C ASN A 200 8.28 -11.28 10.36
N TYR A 201 7.01 -10.88 10.26
CA TYR A 201 5.86 -11.77 10.54
C TYR A 201 5.08 -12.07 9.28
N SER A 202 4.60 -11.02 8.59
CA SER A 202 3.78 -11.13 7.38
C SER A 202 4.35 -10.38 6.19
N GLY A 203 5.51 -9.72 6.32
CA GLY A 203 5.99 -8.73 5.35
C GLY A 203 5.38 -7.33 5.54
N GLY A 204 4.31 -7.20 6.34
CA GLY A 204 3.69 -5.91 6.66
C GLY A 204 3.06 -5.22 5.45
N TYR A 205 2.24 -5.93 4.68
CA TYR A 205 1.72 -5.41 3.42
C TYR A 205 0.60 -4.39 3.62
N PHE A 206 -0.36 -4.71 4.49
CA PHE A 206 -1.56 -3.91 4.77
C PHE A 206 -2.25 -3.38 3.52
N ASN A 207 -2.16 -4.11 2.41
CA ASN A 207 -2.77 -3.71 1.14
C ASN A 207 -2.90 -4.96 0.28
N PRO A 208 -4.14 -5.45 0.05
CA PRO A 208 -4.36 -6.68 -0.71
C PRO A 208 -3.88 -6.61 -2.17
N VAL A 209 -3.92 -5.44 -2.82
CA VAL A 209 -3.41 -5.28 -4.20
C VAL A 209 -1.88 -5.39 -4.21
N LEU A 210 -1.22 -4.78 -3.23
CA LEU A 210 0.23 -4.84 -3.10
C LEU A 210 0.71 -6.27 -2.83
N SER A 211 0.11 -6.95 -1.83
CA SER A 211 0.48 -8.33 -1.51
C SER A 211 0.26 -9.26 -2.71
N THR A 212 -0.87 -9.10 -3.40
CA THR A 212 -1.20 -9.92 -4.58
C THR A 212 -0.19 -9.68 -5.68
N SER A 213 0.14 -8.42 -5.97
CA SER A 213 1.07 -8.09 -7.05
C SER A 213 2.48 -8.62 -6.78
N LEU A 214 2.96 -8.51 -5.53
CA LEU A 214 4.34 -8.86 -5.17
C LEU A 214 4.54 -10.35 -4.85
N LYS A 215 3.52 -11.02 -4.27
CA LYS A 215 3.70 -12.32 -3.61
C LYS A 215 2.68 -13.39 -3.98
N TRP A 216 1.68 -13.10 -4.81
CA TRP A 216 0.74 -14.14 -5.24
C TRP A 216 1.46 -15.22 -6.07
N GLY A 217 1.25 -16.49 -5.74
CA GLY A 217 1.87 -17.62 -6.43
C GLY A 217 3.35 -17.87 -6.08
N CYS A 218 3.92 -17.11 -5.14
CA CYS A 218 5.27 -17.38 -4.62
C CYS A 218 5.30 -18.63 -3.74
N SER A 219 6.47 -19.26 -3.67
CA SER A 219 6.67 -20.46 -2.85
C SER A 219 6.59 -20.13 -1.35
N GLY A 220 5.94 -21.00 -0.57
CA GLY A 220 5.88 -20.89 0.91
C GLY A 220 4.49 -20.70 1.50
N ASN A 221 3.49 -20.31 0.69
CA ASN A 221 2.08 -20.29 1.09
C ASN A 221 1.17 -20.74 -0.05
N THR A 222 -0.01 -21.25 0.29
CA THR A 222 -1.07 -21.54 -0.67
C THR A 222 -1.85 -20.28 -1.04
N ASP A 223 -2.52 -20.29 -2.20
CA ASP A 223 -3.39 -19.20 -2.64
C ASP A 223 -4.47 -18.86 -1.60
N ILE A 224 -5.02 -19.86 -0.92
CA ILE A 224 -6.04 -19.67 0.11
C ILE A 224 -5.44 -18.98 1.34
N GLU A 225 -4.25 -19.38 1.78
CA GLU A 225 -3.54 -18.72 2.88
C GLU A 225 -3.20 -17.28 2.52
N HIS A 226 -2.82 -17.01 1.27
CA HIS A 226 -2.60 -15.64 0.79
C HIS A 226 -3.88 -14.79 0.91
N ILE A 227 -5.02 -15.28 0.40
CA ILE A 227 -6.31 -14.56 0.53
C ILE A 227 -6.65 -14.36 2.01
N PHE A 228 -6.52 -15.39 2.83
CA PHE A 228 -6.90 -15.33 4.23
C PHE A 228 -6.08 -14.29 5.01
N VAL A 229 -4.77 -14.25 4.79
CA VAL A 229 -3.88 -13.31 5.48
C VAL A 229 -4.04 -11.90 4.95
N TYR A 230 -3.82 -11.70 3.65
CA TYR A 230 -3.62 -10.36 3.10
C TYR A 230 -4.88 -9.69 2.59
N TRP A 231 -5.91 -10.46 2.24
CA TRP A 231 -7.22 -9.89 1.89
C TRP A 231 -8.14 -9.85 3.10
N ILE A 232 -8.46 -11.00 3.69
CA ILE A 232 -9.44 -11.06 4.78
C ILE A 232 -8.91 -10.33 6.01
N GLY A 233 -7.67 -10.61 6.45
CA GLY A 233 -7.06 -9.94 7.61
C GLY A 233 -7.08 -8.42 7.50
N ALA A 234 -6.44 -7.87 6.46
CA ALA A 234 -6.35 -6.43 6.23
C ALA A 234 -7.73 -5.77 6.06
N CYS A 235 -8.63 -6.34 5.24
CA CYS A 235 -9.96 -5.77 5.02
C CYS A 235 -10.81 -5.78 6.30
N VAL A 236 -10.78 -6.84 7.09
CA VAL A 236 -11.49 -6.89 8.38
C VAL A 236 -10.96 -5.81 9.33
N GLY A 237 -9.64 -5.66 9.43
CA GLY A 237 -9.02 -4.60 10.23
C GLY A 237 -9.50 -3.20 9.85
N ALA A 238 -9.48 -2.88 8.55
CA ALA A 238 -9.94 -1.60 8.04
C ALA A 238 -11.44 -1.38 8.26
N MET A 239 -12.28 -2.37 7.94
CA MET A 239 -13.74 -2.28 8.12
C MET A 239 -14.12 -2.13 9.59
N LEU A 240 -13.44 -2.80 10.52
CA LEU A 240 -13.64 -2.62 11.96
C LEU A 240 -13.25 -1.22 12.44
N SER A 241 -12.31 -0.56 11.78
CA SER A 241 -11.89 0.80 12.16
C SER A 241 -13.04 1.81 12.10
N VAL A 242 -14.00 1.62 11.20
CA VAL A 242 -15.12 2.56 11.01
C VAL A 242 -16.04 2.62 12.24
N PRO A 243 -16.66 1.52 12.71
CA PRO A 243 -17.48 1.56 13.92
C PRO A 243 -16.65 1.80 15.18
N VAL A 244 -15.42 1.27 15.27
CA VAL A 244 -14.54 1.48 16.43
C VAL A 244 -14.20 2.96 16.59
N PHE A 245 -13.87 3.65 15.51
CA PHE A 245 -13.58 5.09 15.54
C PHE A 245 -14.79 5.94 15.91
N LYS A 246 -16.02 5.49 15.61
CA LYS A 246 -17.27 6.17 15.98
C LYS A 246 -17.68 5.94 17.44
N HIS A 247 -17.09 4.95 18.12
CA HIS A 247 -17.44 4.62 19.49
C HIS A 247 -17.05 5.75 20.47
N PRO A 248 -17.96 6.24 21.35
CA PRO A 248 -17.70 7.41 22.20
C PRO A 248 -16.43 7.32 23.06
N ILE A 249 -16.16 6.14 23.63
CA ILE A 249 -14.95 5.90 24.44
C ILE A 249 -13.68 6.07 23.60
N VAL A 250 -13.68 5.55 22.38
CA VAL A 250 -12.53 5.63 21.46
C VAL A 250 -12.36 7.06 20.97
N ARG A 251 -13.45 7.76 20.64
CA ARG A 251 -13.42 9.18 20.29
C ARG A 251 -12.88 10.04 21.42
N ASN A 252 -13.34 9.84 22.66
CA ASN A 252 -12.81 10.53 23.82
C ASN A 252 -11.30 10.27 24.01
N LEU A 253 -10.88 9.01 23.90
CA LEU A 253 -9.47 8.64 24.03
C LEU A 253 -8.58 9.28 22.96
N LEU A 254 -9.01 9.23 21.69
CA LEU A 254 -8.19 9.66 20.56
C LEU A 254 -8.27 11.17 20.33
N LEU A 255 -9.45 11.77 20.49
CA LEU A 255 -9.74 13.16 20.16
C LEU A 255 -9.84 14.08 21.39
N GLY A 256 -10.07 13.53 22.58
CA GLY A 256 -10.33 14.31 23.79
C GLY A 256 -11.78 14.83 23.88
N GLU A 257 -12.71 14.25 23.11
CA GLU A 257 -14.14 14.61 23.18
C GLU A 257 -14.75 14.11 24.49
N LYS A 258 -15.27 15.03 25.33
CA LYS A 258 -15.96 14.64 26.56
C LYS A 258 -17.13 13.68 26.24
N LEU A 259 -17.17 12.55 26.96
CA LEU A 259 -18.34 11.67 26.95
C LEU A 259 -19.56 12.52 27.34
N LYS A 260 -20.63 12.46 26.54
CA LYS A 260 -21.91 13.00 26.97
C LYS A 260 -22.42 12.04 28.04
N ASP A 261 -22.41 12.49 29.29
CA ASP A 261 -23.06 11.77 30.38
C ASP A 261 -24.55 11.61 30.01
N GLU A 262 -25.01 10.36 29.88
CA GLU A 262 -26.43 10.01 29.65
C GLU A 262 -27.29 10.33 30.88
#